data_AF-A0A373F8Y0-F1
#
_entry.id   AF-A0A373F8Y0-F1
#
_cell.length_a   1.000
_cell.length_b   1.000
_cell.length_c   1.000
_cell.angle_alpha   90.00
_cell.angle_beta   90.00
_cell.angle_gamma   90.00
#
_symmetry.space_group_name_H-M   'P 1'
#
loop_
_entity.id
_entity.type
_entity.pdbx_description
1 polymer ?
#
loop_
_entity_poly.entity_id
_entity_poly.type
_entity_poly.pdbx_seq_one_letter_code
_entity_poly.pdbx_strand_id
1 'polypeptide(L)'
;MPSHPTTQRSDENWVVTAVAVFLVGSVVLATAGYQYLKYSKQQEQSREERQTYERYNDYLQSTQEKAPAAQAPASSASTAASAPSQPATPAPTMAEKLLSHPNVTPGPGFNAPGVQETGVTIIDALDHAQATAKPQTP
;
A
#
# COMPACT_ATOMS: atom_id res chain seq x y z
N MET A 1 -82.51 -8.43 19.31
CA MET A 1 -81.30 -7.76 19.84
C MET A 1 -80.44 -7.39 18.64
N PRO A 2 -80.17 -6.11 18.40
CA PRO A 2 -79.42 -5.68 17.21
C PRO A 2 -77.93 -5.97 17.41
N SER A 3 -77.36 -6.81 16.56
CA SER A 3 -75.92 -7.01 16.40
C SER A 3 -75.38 -5.97 15.42
N HIS A 4 -74.54 -5.06 15.91
CA HIS A 4 -73.80 -4.12 15.08
C HIS A 4 -72.39 -4.66 14.82
N PRO A 5 -72.03 -5.10 13.60
CA PRO A 5 -70.65 -5.12 13.16
C PRO A 5 -70.42 -3.96 12.20
N THR A 6 -70.06 -2.79 12.74
CA THR A 6 -69.68 -1.61 11.93
C THR A 6 -68.21 -1.24 12.06
N THR A 7 -67.41 -1.98 12.85
CA THR A 7 -66.02 -1.60 13.15
C THR A 7 -65.00 -2.12 12.13
N GLN A 8 -65.25 -3.28 11.52
CA GLN A 8 -64.25 -4.01 10.71
C GLN A 8 -63.68 -3.22 9.51
N ARG A 9 -64.52 -2.44 8.82
CA ARG A 9 -64.11 -1.70 7.61
C ARG A 9 -63.20 -0.49 7.90
N SER A 10 -63.36 0.11 9.08
CA SER A 10 -62.55 1.26 9.50
C SER A 10 -61.17 0.84 9.99
N ASP A 11 -61.08 -0.32 10.65
CA ASP A 11 -59.80 -0.85 11.16
C ASP A 11 -58.88 -1.30 10.01
N GLU A 12 -59.41 -1.96 8.98
CA GLU A 12 -58.62 -2.37 7.81
C GLU A 12 -58.03 -1.17 7.06
N ASN A 13 -58.80 -0.10 6.87
CA ASN A 13 -58.27 1.13 6.25
C ASN A 13 -57.18 1.77 7.10
N TRP A 14 -57.28 1.71 8.43
CA TRP A 14 -56.27 2.25 9.34
C TRP A 14 -54.98 1.43 9.29
N VAL A 15 -55.10 0.09 9.29
CA VAL A 15 -53.96 -0.83 9.16
C VAL A 15 -53.28 -0.65 7.81
N VAL A 16 -54.03 -0.59 6.70
CA VAL A 16 -53.47 -0.37 5.36
C VAL A 16 -52.75 0.97 5.28
N THR A 17 -53.31 2.03 5.87
CA THR A 17 -52.67 3.34 5.91
C THR A 17 -51.39 3.32 6.74
N ALA A 18 -51.41 2.68 7.91
CA ALA A 18 -50.23 2.54 8.77
C ALA A 18 -49.11 1.76 8.08
N VAL A 19 -49.44 0.66 7.41
CA VAL A 19 -48.49 -0.13 6.62
C VAL A 19 -47.93 0.69 5.45
N ALA A 20 -48.77 1.43 4.73
CA ALA A 20 -48.33 2.29 3.64
C ALA A 20 -47.36 3.36 4.12
N VAL A 21 -47.67 4.05 5.22
CA VAL A 21 -46.78 5.07 5.81
C VAL A 21 -45.48 4.45 6.30
N PHE A 22 -45.52 3.27 6.91
CA PHE A 22 -44.32 2.56 7.36
C PHE A 22 -43.42 2.18 6.18
N LEU A 23 -43.98 1.63 5.11
CA LEU A 23 -43.22 1.27 3.91
C LEU A 23 -42.59 2.50 3.26
N VAL A 24 -43.34 3.59 3.12
CA VAL A 24 -42.81 4.85 2.58
C VAL A 24 -41.70 5.39 3.48
N GLY A 25 -41.90 5.41 4.80
CA GLY A 25 -40.89 5.83 5.76
C GLY A 25 -39.62 4.97 5.70
N SER A 26 -39.77 3.66 5.55
CA SER A 26 -38.65 2.73 5.40
C SER A 26 -37.85 3.00 4.12
N VAL A 27 -38.52 3.25 2.98
CA VAL A 27 -37.85 3.59 1.72
C VAL A 27 -37.09 4.91 1.84
N VAL A 28 -37.68 5.93 2.49
CA VAL A 28 -37.02 7.22 2.72
C VAL A 28 -35.79 7.06 3.60
N LEU A 29 -35.90 6.32 4.71
CA LEU A 29 -34.77 6.03 5.61
C LEU A 29 -33.66 5.26 4.91
N ALA A 30 -34.00 4.23 4.13
CA ALA A 30 -33.03 3.45 3.36
C ALA A 30 -32.30 4.32 2.33
N THR A 31 -33.02 5.20 1.62
CA THR A 31 -32.44 6.09 0.61
C THR A 31 -31.53 7.14 1.24
N ALA A 32 -31.95 7.75 2.34
CA ALA A 32 -31.15 8.71 3.09
C ALA A 32 -29.89 8.07 3.68
N GLY A 33 -30.02 6.88 4.27
CA GLY A 33 -28.90 6.09 4.79
C GLY A 33 -27.91 5.71 3.69
N TYR A 34 -28.39 5.29 2.53
CA TYR A 34 -27.55 4.97 1.37
C TYR A 34 -26.78 6.19 0.86
N GLN A 35 -27.45 7.35 0.70
CA GLN A 35 -26.81 8.59 0.29
C GLN A 35 -25.75 9.05 1.30
N TYR A 36 -26.04 8.95 2.60
CA TYR A 36 -25.08 9.27 3.66
C TYR A 36 -23.85 8.36 3.59
N LEU A 37 -24.05 7.05 3.47
CA LEU A 37 -22.96 6.09 3.39
C LEU A 37 -22.10 6.32 2.13
N LYS A 38 -22.74 6.63 0.99
CA LYS A 38 -22.05 6.98 -0.26
C LYS A 38 -21.20 8.24 -0.11
N TYR A 39 -21.73 9.28 0.54
CA TYR A 39 -20.99 10.51 0.81
C TYR A 39 -19.80 10.28 1.75
N SER A 40 -20.00 9.49 2.81
CA SER A 40 -18.92 9.12 3.75
C SER A 40 -17.80 8.37 3.03
N LYS A 41 -18.16 7.36 2.22
CA LYS A 41 -17.23 6.59 1.40
C LYS A 41 -16.44 7.47 0.44
N GLN A 42 -17.09 8.42 -0.24
CA GLN A 42 -16.40 9.34 -1.14
C GLN A 42 -15.41 10.25 -0.42
N GLN A 43 -15.74 10.67 0.81
CA GLN A 43 -14.87 11.53 1.59
C GLN A 43 -13.63 10.78 2.12
N GLU A 44 -13.80 9.51 2.51
CA GLU A 44 -12.71 8.61 2.88
C GLU A 44 -11.79 8.32 1.69
N GLN A 45 -12.37 7.95 0.54
CA GLN A 45 -11.60 7.69 -0.69
C GLN A 45 -10.81 8.92 -1.13
N SER A 46 -11.39 10.12 -1.04
CA SER A 46 -10.70 11.36 -1.40
C SER A 46 -9.53 11.68 -0.47
N ARG A 47 -9.59 11.26 0.80
CA ARG A 47 -8.48 11.43 1.77
C ARG A 47 -7.38 10.41 1.51
N GLU A 48 -7.73 9.15 1.27
CA GLU A 48 -6.77 8.09 0.93
C GLU A 48 -6.05 8.36 -0.39
N GLU A 49 -6.77 8.84 -1.41
CA GLU A 49 -6.15 9.25 -2.67
C GLU A 49 -5.16 10.38 -2.43
N ARG A 50 -5.53 11.44 -1.71
CA ARG A 50 -4.61 12.56 -1.42
C ARG A 50 -3.34 12.09 -0.72
N GLN A 51 -3.44 11.22 0.28
CA GLN A 51 -2.26 10.67 0.96
C GLN A 51 -1.39 9.81 0.04
N THR A 52 -2.02 9.09 -0.89
CA THR A 52 -1.31 8.28 -1.88
C THR A 52 -0.58 9.16 -2.89
N TYR A 53 -1.25 10.21 -3.40
CA TYR A 53 -0.65 11.20 -4.29
C TYR A 53 0.48 11.98 -3.61
N GLU A 54 0.32 12.40 -2.36
CA GLU A 54 1.37 13.07 -1.59
C GLU A 54 2.60 12.18 -1.43
N ARG A 55 2.42 10.91 -1.03
CA ARG A 55 3.54 9.96 -0.88
C ARG A 55 4.24 9.67 -2.22
N TYR A 56 3.48 9.55 -3.30
CA TYR A 56 4.06 9.33 -4.63
C TYR A 56 4.86 10.54 -5.11
N ASN A 57 4.34 11.74 -4.89
CA ASN A 57 5.03 12.96 -5.27
C ASN A 57 6.32 13.15 -4.44
N ASP A 58 6.26 12.82 -3.15
CA ASP A 58 7.42 12.84 -2.25
C ASP A 58 8.49 11.80 -2.67
N TYR A 59 8.08 10.63 -3.15
CA TYR A 59 9.00 9.67 -3.77
C TYR A 59 9.65 10.23 -5.03
N LEU A 60 8.88 10.85 -5.95
CA LEU A 60 9.47 11.47 -7.15
C LEU A 60 10.43 12.61 -6.79
N GLN A 61 10.08 13.43 -5.81
CA GLN A 61 10.89 14.56 -5.37
C GLN A 61 12.18 14.10 -4.70
N SER A 62 12.11 13.12 -3.79
CA SER A 62 13.29 12.52 -3.16
C SER A 62 14.15 11.72 -4.15
N THR A 63 13.56 11.11 -5.17
CA THR A 63 14.33 10.44 -6.24
C THR A 63 14.97 11.44 -7.19
N GLN A 64 14.39 12.63 -7.37
CA GLN A 64 14.95 13.72 -8.17
C GLN A 64 16.02 14.51 -7.41
N GLU A 65 15.85 14.76 -6.11
CA GLU A 65 16.84 15.40 -5.24
C GLU A 65 18.01 14.44 -4.92
N LYS A 66 17.74 13.13 -4.96
CA LYS A 66 18.74 12.05 -4.92
C LYS A 66 19.03 11.48 -6.31
N ALA A 67 18.76 12.23 -7.38
CA ALA A 67 19.45 11.98 -8.64
C ALA A 67 20.92 12.33 -8.35
N PRO A 68 21.85 11.36 -8.44
CA PRO A 68 23.24 11.64 -8.12
C PRO A 68 23.73 12.72 -9.09
N ALA A 69 23.90 13.93 -8.58
CA ALA A 69 24.74 14.91 -9.21
C ALA A 69 26.09 14.22 -9.43
N ALA A 70 26.39 13.92 -10.69
CA ALA A 70 27.70 13.51 -11.11
C ALA A 70 28.67 14.67 -10.84
N GLN A 71 29.20 14.75 -9.62
CA GLN A 71 30.28 15.64 -9.21
C GLN A 71 31.18 14.84 -8.25
N ALA A 72 32.17 14.14 -8.82
CA ALA A 72 33.57 14.56 -8.88
C ALA A 72 34.27 14.49 -7.50
N PRO A 73 35.38 13.73 -7.37
CA PRO A 73 35.99 13.42 -6.08
C PRO A 73 36.73 14.66 -5.55
N ALA A 74 36.19 15.30 -4.52
CA ALA A 74 36.92 16.29 -3.74
C ALA A 74 37.59 15.60 -2.55
N SER A 75 38.83 15.18 -2.76
CA SER A 75 39.81 15.00 -1.68
C SER A 75 39.95 16.31 -0.90
N SER A 76 39.82 16.25 0.43
CA SER A 76 40.55 17.11 1.37
C SER A 76 40.48 16.47 2.75
N ALA A 77 41.63 15.93 3.17
CA ALA A 77 41.87 15.31 4.45
C ALA A 77 41.82 16.33 5.61
N SER A 78 41.40 15.85 6.78
CA SER A 78 41.94 16.33 8.07
C SER A 78 42.28 15.11 8.93
N THR A 79 43.46 15.20 9.54
CA THR A 79 44.36 14.13 9.95
C THR A 79 44.04 13.54 11.32
N ALA A 80 44.02 12.20 11.43
CA ALA A 80 44.34 11.48 12.67
C ALA A 80 44.93 10.10 12.32
N ALA A 81 45.98 9.72 13.04
CA ALA A 81 47.02 8.78 12.66
C ALA A 81 46.69 7.28 12.82
N SER A 82 47.38 6.47 11.99
CA SER A 82 47.98 5.14 12.28
C SER A 82 47.39 3.91 11.56
N ALA A 83 48.32 3.10 11.02
CA ALA A 83 48.24 1.73 10.46
C ALA A 83 47.89 1.57 8.95
N PRO A 84 48.59 0.67 8.21
CA PRO A 84 48.32 0.41 6.80
C PRO A 84 47.07 -0.48 6.68
N SER A 85 45.91 0.14 6.73
CA SER A 85 44.64 -0.51 6.47
C SER A 85 44.42 -0.53 4.95
N GLN A 86 44.50 -1.74 4.41
CA GLN A 86 44.02 -2.17 3.09
C GLN A 86 42.78 -1.38 2.66
N PRO A 87 42.68 -0.89 1.41
CA PRO A 87 41.53 -0.11 0.97
C PRO A 87 40.26 -0.94 1.20
N ALA A 88 39.41 -0.48 2.11
CA ALA A 88 38.07 -1.02 2.28
C ALA A 88 37.35 -0.79 0.95
N THR A 89 37.17 -1.85 0.19
CA THR A 89 36.28 -1.86 -0.96
C THR A 89 34.93 -1.32 -0.50
N PRO A 90 34.36 -0.30 -1.16
CA PRO A 90 33.03 0.19 -0.83
C PRO A 90 32.07 -1.00 -0.82
N ALA A 91 31.26 -1.12 0.23
CA ALA A 91 30.28 -2.20 0.32
C ALA A 91 29.42 -2.20 -0.95
N PRO A 92 29.24 -3.35 -1.62
CA PRO A 92 28.53 -3.43 -2.88
C PRO A 92 27.10 -2.90 -2.71
N THR A 93 26.65 -2.09 -3.67
CA THR A 93 25.27 -1.57 -3.67
C THR A 93 24.28 -2.74 -3.85
N MET A 94 23.01 -2.57 -3.45
CA MET A 94 21.97 -3.61 -3.63
C MET A 94 21.81 -3.99 -5.10
N ALA A 95 21.96 -3.02 -6.00
CA ALA A 95 22.01 -3.22 -7.45
C ALA A 95 23.19 -4.10 -7.87
N GLU A 96 24.39 -3.82 -7.35
CA GLU A 96 25.60 -4.61 -7.61
C GLU A 96 25.41 -6.06 -7.19
N LYS A 97 24.86 -6.26 -5.98
CA LYS A 97 24.60 -7.60 -5.43
C LYS A 97 23.61 -8.38 -6.31
N LEU A 98 22.58 -7.71 -6.81
CA LEU A 98 21.63 -8.28 -7.76
C LEU A 98 22.28 -8.64 -9.11
N LEU A 99 23.03 -7.72 -9.69
CA LEU A 99 23.68 -7.92 -11.00
C LEU A 99 24.81 -8.97 -10.94
N SER A 100 25.37 -9.22 -9.76
CA SER A 100 26.36 -10.30 -9.57
C SER A 100 25.76 -11.69 -9.64
N HIS A 101 24.42 -11.82 -9.59
CA HIS A 101 23.75 -13.10 -9.62
C HIS A 101 23.32 -13.46 -11.07
N PRO A 102 23.67 -14.66 -11.58
CA PRO A 102 23.49 -15.01 -12.99
C PRO A 102 22.02 -15.06 -13.45
N ASN A 103 21.09 -15.15 -12.50
CA ASN A 103 19.65 -15.22 -12.76
C ASN A 103 18.96 -13.85 -12.77
N VAL A 104 19.72 -12.75 -12.69
CA VAL A 104 19.18 -11.39 -12.67
C VAL A 104 19.42 -10.72 -14.00
N THR A 105 18.33 -10.37 -14.68
CA THR A 105 18.37 -9.55 -15.89
C THR A 105 17.69 -8.21 -15.57
N PRO A 106 18.41 -7.08 -15.61
CA PRO A 106 17.82 -5.78 -15.31
C PRO A 106 16.82 -5.38 -16.40
N GLY A 107 15.61 -5.00 -15.99
CA GLY A 107 14.56 -4.44 -16.84
C GLY A 107 14.16 -3.02 -16.42
N PRO A 108 13.23 -2.37 -17.13
CA PRO A 108 12.67 -1.09 -16.71
C PRO A 108 12.15 -1.18 -15.26
N GLY A 109 12.59 -0.27 -14.39
CA GLY A 109 12.24 -0.28 -12.97
C GLY A 109 13.17 -1.08 -12.05
N PHE A 110 14.23 -1.71 -12.57
CA PHE A 110 15.23 -2.43 -11.76
C PHE A 110 15.92 -1.55 -10.71
N ASN A 111 16.05 -0.23 -10.98
CA ASN A 111 16.64 0.73 -10.05
C ASN A 111 15.69 1.25 -8.97
N ALA A 112 14.44 0.77 -8.92
CA ALA A 112 13.51 1.15 -7.86
C ALA A 112 13.94 0.52 -6.52
N PRO A 113 13.99 1.27 -5.41
CA PRO A 113 14.45 0.76 -4.12
C PRO A 113 13.75 -0.53 -3.67
N GLY A 114 12.42 -0.61 -3.81
CA GLY A 114 11.65 -1.80 -3.42
C GLY A 114 11.91 -3.05 -4.27
N VAL A 115 12.28 -2.87 -5.55
CA VAL A 115 12.63 -3.99 -6.45
C VAL A 115 14.01 -4.52 -6.08
N GLN A 116 14.96 -3.63 -5.76
CA GLN A 116 16.30 -4.02 -5.35
C GLN A 116 16.30 -4.72 -3.98
N GLU A 117 15.56 -4.20 -3.01
CA GLU A 117 15.43 -4.79 -1.68
C GLU A 117 14.81 -6.20 -1.73
N THR A 118 13.73 -6.35 -2.50
CA THR A 118 13.08 -7.65 -2.69
C THR A 118 14.00 -8.63 -3.40
N GLY A 119 14.69 -8.17 -4.46
CA GLY A 119 15.62 -9.00 -5.21
C GLY A 119 16.79 -9.50 -4.36
N VAL A 120 17.41 -8.63 -3.56
CA VAL A 120 18.51 -9.00 -2.66
C VAL A 120 18.05 -10.05 -1.65
N THR A 121 16.86 -9.86 -1.07
CA THR A 121 16.27 -10.81 -0.11
C THR A 121 16.08 -12.19 -0.74
N ILE A 122 15.63 -12.25 -1.99
CA ILE A 122 15.44 -13.52 -2.72
C ILE A 122 16.78 -14.21 -2.96
N ILE A 123 17.82 -13.48 -3.38
CA ILE A 123 19.17 -14.04 -3.59
C ILE A 123 19.71 -14.58 -2.27
N ASP A 124 19.61 -13.83 -1.18
CA ASP A 124 20.09 -14.27 0.13
C ASP A 124 19.40 -15.55 0.60
N ALA A 125 18.09 -15.67 0.37
CA ALA A 125 17.35 -16.88 0.68
C ALA A 125 17.79 -18.07 -0.20
N LEU A 126 18.05 -17.84 -1.49
CA LEU A 126 18.52 -18.87 -2.42
C LEU A 126 19.94 -19.34 -2.09
N ASP A 127 20.85 -18.42 -1.79
CA ASP A 127 22.22 -18.74 -1.39
C ASP A 127 22.24 -19.53 -0.08
N HIS A 128 21.42 -19.14 0.90
CA HIS A 128 21.26 -19.87 2.15
C HIS A 128 20.66 -21.27 1.93
N ALA A 129 19.67 -21.40 1.04
CA ALA A 129 19.09 -22.69 0.67
C ALA A 129 20.11 -23.59 -0.06
N GLN A 130 20.96 -23.03 -0.94
CA GLN A 130 21.99 -23.79 -1.64
C GLN A 130 23.13 -24.21 -0.71
N ALA A 131 23.53 -23.35 0.23
CA ALA A 131 24.52 -23.69 1.25
C ALA A 131 24.04 -24.81 2.17
N THR A 132 22.74 -24.85 2.50
CA THR A 132 22.14 -25.92 3.30
C THR A 132 21.80 -27.18 2.48
N ALA A 133 21.56 -27.04 1.17
CA ALA A 133 21.29 -28.15 0.25
C ALA A 133 22.56 -28.83 -0.31
N LYS A 134 23.76 -28.29 -0.08
CA LYS A 134 25.03 -28.99 -0.33
C LYS A 134 25.43 -29.74 0.95
N PRO A 135 24.98 -31.00 1.13
CA PRO A 135 25.33 -31.77 2.31
C PRO A 135 26.86 -31.89 2.40
N GLN A 136 27.37 -31.53 3.56
CA GLN A 136 28.65 -31.98 4.07
C GLN A 136 28.66 -33.51 3.96
N THR A 137 29.39 -34.05 2.98
CA THR A 137 29.92 -35.42 3.05
C THR A 137 31.23 -35.28 3.82
N PRO A 138 31.29 -35.81 5.05
CA PRO A 138 31.93 -37.10 5.25
C PRO A 138 30.99 -38.20 5.75
#